data_AF-A0A438CN24-F1
#
_entry.id   AF-A0A438CN24-F1
#
_cell.length_a   1.000
_cell.length_b   1.000
_cell.length_c   1.000
_cell.angle_alpha   90.00
_cell.angle_beta   90.00
_cell.angle_gamma   90.00
#
_symmetry.space_group_name_H-M   'P 1'
#
loop_
_entity.id
_entity.type
_entity.pdbx_description
1 polymer ?
#
loop_
_entity_poly.entity_id
_entity_poly.type
_entity_poly.pdbx_seq_one_letter_code
_entity_poly.pdbx_strand_id
1 'polypeptide(L)' 'MEAPVSSWSTNAQSLPENYVFPPRQRPGKLIVPPCKSIALIDLGKAESSDRAETIQKILEASQEYGLFQIHISNIL' A
#
# COMPACT_ATOMS: atom_id res chain seq x y z
N MET A 1 -27.86 2.00 -12.20
CA MET A 1 -26.48 2.45 -11.95
C MET A 1 -26.46 2.92 -10.51
N GLU A 2 -25.69 2.27 -9.65
CA GLU A 2 -25.64 2.62 -8.22
C GLU A 2 -25.02 4.02 -8.05
N ALA A 3 -25.56 4.82 -7.12
CA ALA A 3 -24.98 6.12 -6.79
C ALA A 3 -23.61 5.92 -6.11
N PRO A 4 -22.60 6.78 -6.39
CA PRO A 4 -21.28 6.65 -5.78
C PRO A 4 -21.34 6.83 -4.26
N VAL A 5 -20.49 6.14 -3.50
CA VAL A 5 -20.46 6.21 -2.02
C VAL A 5 -20.36 7.66 -1.51
N SER A 6 -19.65 8.51 -2.25
CA SER A 6 -19.48 9.94 -1.94
C SER A 6 -20.80 10.72 -1.91
N SER A 7 -21.87 10.24 -2.55
CA SER A 7 -23.15 10.95 -2.59
C SER A 7 -23.92 10.89 -1.26
N TRP A 8 -23.63 9.90 -0.40
CA TRP A 8 -24.33 9.72 0.89
C TRP A 8 -23.38 9.70 2.09
N SER A 9 -22.08 9.43 1.90
CA SER A 9 -21.12 9.27 2.99
C SER A 9 -20.97 10.49 3.89
N THR A 10 -21.15 11.70 3.34
CA THR A 10 -20.99 12.96 4.10
C THR A 10 -22.10 13.17 5.13
N ASN A 11 -23.30 12.64 4.87
CA ASN A 11 -24.48 12.86 5.72
C ASN A 11 -24.86 11.61 6.54
N ALA A 12 -24.25 10.47 6.25
CA ALA A 12 -24.55 9.22 6.92
C ALA A 12 -23.93 9.16 8.32
N GLN A 13 -24.73 8.74 9.29
CA GLN A 13 -24.30 8.53 10.67
C GLN A 13 -23.70 7.13 10.89
N SER A 14 -24.00 6.19 10.01
CA SER A 14 -23.50 4.81 10.05
C SER A 14 -23.35 4.25 8.63
N LEU A 15 -22.52 3.21 8.50
CA LEU A 15 -22.38 2.48 7.25
C LEU A 15 -23.60 1.55 7.04
N PRO A 16 -24.10 1.40 5.81
CA PRO A 16 -25.08 0.37 5.48
C PRO A 16 -24.53 -1.03 5.74
N GLU A 17 -25.38 -1.96 6.17
CA GLU A 17 -24.97 -3.30 6.64
C GLU A 17 -24.15 -4.08 5.60
N ASN A 18 -24.44 -3.92 4.31
CA ASN A 18 -23.70 -4.59 3.23
C ASN A 18 -22.28 -4.06 3.01
N TYR A 19 -21.92 -2.93 3.62
CA TYR A 19 -20.55 -2.40 3.68
C TYR A 19 -19.82 -2.80 4.97
N VAL A 20 -20.51 -3.44 5.92
CA VAL A 20 -19.93 -3.86 7.19
C VAL A 20 -19.40 -5.29 7.04
N PHE A 21 -18.09 -5.45 7.15
CA PHE A 21 -17.47 -6.78 7.12
C PHE A 21 -18.03 -7.70 8.23
N PRO A 22 -18.15 -9.02 8.02
CA PRO A 22 -18.51 -9.96 9.08
C PRO A 22 -17.53 -9.88 10.27
N PRO A 23 -17.99 -10.07 11.53
CA PRO A 23 -17.13 -9.92 12.72
C PRO A 23 -15.79 -10.68 12.66
N ARG A 24 -15.76 -11.86 12.05
CA ARG A 24 -14.54 -12.69 11.89
C ARG A 24 -13.50 -12.12 10.93
N GLN A 25 -13.89 -11.21 10.03
CA GLN A 25 -12.99 -10.56 9.07
C GLN A 25 -12.58 -9.16 9.51
N ARG A 26 -13.19 -8.63 10.56
CA ARG A 26 -12.83 -7.30 11.06
C ARG A 26 -11.44 -7.38 11.71
N PRO A 27 -10.58 -6.39 11.49
CA PRO A 27 -9.22 -6.35 12.07
C PRO A 27 -9.19 -6.27 13.62
N GLY A 28 -10.34 -6.29 14.31
CA GLY A 28 -10.43 -6.38 15.75
C GLY A 28 -9.66 -5.27 16.46
N LYS A 29 -9.09 -5.60 17.63
CA LYS A 29 -8.19 -4.72 18.39
C LYS A 29 -6.73 -5.11 18.19
N LEU A 30 -6.40 -5.68 17.02
CA LEU A 30 -5.03 -6.04 16.69
C LEU A 30 -4.20 -4.76 16.58
N ILE A 31 -3.16 -4.67 17.41
CA ILE A 31 -2.09 -3.69 17.19
C ILE A 31 -1.40 -4.15 15.92
N VAL A 32 -1.72 -3.51 14.79
CA VAL A 32 -0.98 -3.73 13.55
C VAL A 32 0.44 -3.25 13.82
N PRO A 33 1.45 -4.13 13.83
CA PRO A 33 2.81 -3.69 14.08
C PRO A 33 3.18 -2.70 12.96
N PRO A 34 3.87 -1.59 13.28
CA PRO A 34 4.38 -0.71 12.24
C PRO A 34 5.23 -1.56 11.30
N CYS A 35 4.92 -1.50 10.01
CA CYS A 35 5.60 -2.30 9.01
C CYS A 35 7.01 -1.72 8.80
N LYS A 36 7.98 -2.20 9.59
CA LYS A 36 9.36 -1.73 9.60
C LYS A 36 10.22 -2.33 8.47
N SER A 37 9.68 -3.31 7.74
CA SER A 37 10.46 -4.18 6.84
C SER A 37 10.10 -4.06 5.36
N ILE A 38 9.13 -3.23 4.96
CA ILE A 38 8.85 -3.07 3.53
C ILE A 38 10.04 -2.38 2.88
N ALA A 39 10.63 -3.03 1.88
CA ALA A 39 11.75 -2.49 1.14
C ALA A 39 11.37 -1.13 0.51
N LEU A 40 12.14 -0.08 0.82
CA LEU A 40 12.06 1.21 0.14
C LEU A 40 13.13 1.25 -0.95
N ILE A 41 12.71 1.24 -2.21
CA ILE A 41 13.59 1.16 -3.37
C ILE A 41 13.66 2.53 -4.04
N ASP A 42 14.87 3.06 -4.20
CA ASP A 42 15.09 4.31 -4.91
C ASP A 42 15.23 4.08 -6.41
N LEU A 43 14.22 4.51 -7.17
CA LEU A 43 14.21 4.40 -8.63
C LEU A 43 14.95 5.56 -9.31
N GLY A 44 15.33 6.62 -8.58
CA GLY A 44 16.14 7.71 -9.13
C GLY A 44 17.54 7.26 -9.58
N LYS A 45 17.95 6.07 -9.15
CA LYS A 45 19.21 5.40 -9.49
C LYS A 45 19.10 4.45 -10.69
N ALA A 46 17.91 4.26 -11.24
CA ALA A 46 17.69 3.33 -12.35
C ALA A 46 18.35 3.78 -13.66
N GLU A 47 18.60 5.08 -13.82
CA GLU A 47 19.27 5.66 -14.99
C GLU A 47 20.79 5.86 -14.79
N SER A 48 21.34 5.43 -13.64
CA SER A 48 22.76 5.54 -13.32
C SER A 48 23.49 4.20 -13.42
N SER A 49 24.76 4.15 -13.02
CA SER A 49 25.54 2.92 -12.82
C SER A 49 24.87 1.91 -11.89
N ASP A 50 23.92 2.35 -11.06
CA ASP A 50 23.31 1.57 -9.99
C ASP A 50 22.03 0.83 -10.46
N ARG A 51 21.74 0.85 -11.77
CA ARG A 51 20.58 0.20 -12.37
C ARG A 51 20.48 -1.29 -12.03
N ALA A 52 21.60 -2.02 -12.11
CA ALA A 52 21.62 -3.45 -11.81
C ALA A 52 21.26 -3.74 -10.35
N GLU A 53 21.78 -2.95 -9.41
CA GLU A 53 21.45 -3.06 -7.99
C GLU A 53 19.98 -2.73 -7.72
N THR A 54 19.44 -1.71 -8.40
CA THR A 54 18.03 -1.32 -8.30
C THR A 54 17.11 -2.45 -8.78
N ILE A 55 17.43 -3.09 -9.92
CA ILE A 55 16.68 -4.24 -10.44
C ILE A 55 16.75 -5.41 -9.45
N GLN A 56 17.93 -5.68 -8.89
CA GLN A 56 18.10 -6.78 -7.92
C GLN A 56 17.22 -6.58 -6.68
N LYS A 57 17.19 -5.35 -6.12
CA LYS A 57 16.31 -5.03 -4.99
C LYS A 57 14.82 -5.19 -5.31
N ILE A 58 14.40 -4.85 -6.53
CA ILE A 58 13.01 -5.06 -6.97
C ILE A 58 12.69 -6.55 -7.03
N LEU A 59 13.59 -7.36 -7.58
CA LEU A 59 13.41 -8.80 -7.69
C LEU A 59 13.26 -9.43 -6.29
N GLU A 60 14.18 -9.12 -5.38
CA GLU A 60 14.18 -9.61 -4.00
C GLU A 60 12.91 -9.21 -3.26
N ALA A 61 12.53 -7.93 -3.29
CA ALA A 61 11.35 -7.47 -2.58
C ALA A 61 10.04 -8.05 -3.15
N SER A 62 9.99 -8.28 -4.47
CA SER A 62 8.87 -8.95 -5.12
C SER A 62 8.73 -10.40 -4.69
N GLN A 63 9.85 -11.11 -4.52
CA GLN A 63 9.87 -12.51 -4.11
C GLN A 63 9.62 -12.70 -2.62
N GLU A 64 10.22 -11.86 -1.76
CA GLU A 64 10.13 -11.98 -0.31
C GLU A 64 8.82 -11.43 0.26
N TYR A 65 8.40 -10.24 -0.19
CA TYR A 65 7.27 -9.52 0.40
C TYR A 65 6.07 -9.40 -0.53
N GLY A 66 6.25 -9.59 -1.85
CA GLY A 66 5.22 -9.34 -2.86
C GLY A 66 4.85 -7.86 -3.02
N LEU A 67 5.52 -6.97 -2.29
CA LEU A 67 5.29 -5.52 -2.27
C LEU A 67 6.54 -4.78 -1.81
N PHE A 68 6.70 -3.55 -2.28
CA PHE A 68 7.76 -2.62 -1.91
C PHE A 68 7.26 -1.18 -2.03
N GLN A 69 7.92 -0.26 -1.35
CA GLN A 69 7.73 1.17 -1.53
C GLN A 69 8.76 1.70 -2.50
N ILE A 70 8.39 2.75 -3.23
CA ILE A 70 9.30 3.44 -4.14
C ILE A 70 9.60 4.84 -3.64
N HIS A 71 10.85 5.24 -3.79
CA HIS A 71 11.31 6.62 -3.63
C HIS A 71 11.95 7.06 -4.94
N ILE A 72 11.89 8.35 -5.26
CA ILE A 72 12.56 8.91 -6.44
C ILE A 72 13.40 10.07 -5.95
N SER A 73 14.69 9.84 -5.74
CA SER A 73 15.61 10.84 -5.15
C SER A 73 15.96 12.02 -6.07
N ASN A 74 15.68 11.93 -7.38
CA ASN A 74 16.12 12.91 -8.39
C ASN A 74 14.98 13.72 -9.05
N ILE A 75 13.82 13.87 -8.40
CA ILE A 75 12.81 14.86 -8.85
C ILE A 75 12.99 16.12 -8.02
N LEU A 76 13.99 16.94 -8.41
CA LEU A 76 14.11 18.40 -8.29
C LEU A 76 15.48 18.84 -8.82
#